data_AF-A0A2S9G1P7-F1
#
_entry.id   AF-A0A2S9G1P7-F1
#
_cell.length_a   1.000
_cell.length_b   1.000
_cell.length_c   1.000
_cell.angle_alpha   90.00
_cell.angle_beta   90.00
_cell.angle_gamma   90.00
#
_symmetry.space_group_name_H-M   'P 1'
#
loop_
_entity.id
_entity.type
_entity.pdbx_description
1 polymer ?
#
loop_
_entity_poly.entity_id
_entity_poly.type
_entity_poly.pdbx_seq_one_letter_code
_entity_poly.pdbx_strand_id
1 'polypeptide(L)'
;RNAIDGRIVDIVAEIDRDGLCATTGCKTVAGLVAWKLGISPRTADTVVAIATRAEDFPRCTTGLRDGRLSLDQVGVIAERAGEGS
;
A
#
# COMPACT_ATOMS: atom_id res chain seq x y z
N ARG A 1 -1.87 11.34 10.07
CA ARG A 1 -1.21 10.07 9.67
C ARG A 1 -1.38 9.79 8.16
N ASN A 2 -2.32 10.48 7.52
CA ASN A 2 -2.98 10.23 6.26
C ASN A 2 -2.04 10.41 5.05
N ALA A 3 -1.37 11.56 4.93
CA ALA A 3 -0.42 11.82 3.85
C ALA A 3 0.91 11.06 3.96
N ILE A 4 1.23 10.54 5.16
CA ILE A 4 2.40 9.66 5.35
C ILE A 4 2.07 8.27 4.86
N ASP A 5 0.86 7.78 5.14
CA ASP A 5 0.38 6.49 4.63
C ASP A 5 0.42 6.46 3.08
N GLY A 6 0.07 7.57 2.41
CA GLY A 6 0.21 7.70 0.96
C GLY A 6 1.65 7.57 0.45
N ARG A 7 2.61 8.18 1.15
CA ARG A 7 4.04 8.04 0.82
C ARG A 7 4.58 6.63 1.10
N ILE A 8 4.10 5.99 2.17
CA ILE A 8 4.43 4.59 2.46
C ILE A 8 3.94 3.70 1.32
N VAL A 9 2.70 3.88 0.87
CA VAL A 9 2.14 3.15 -0.27
C VAL A 9 2.99 3.33 -1.52
N ASP A 10 3.46 4.55 -1.82
CA ASP A 10 4.33 4.80 -2.99
C ASP A 10 5.66 4.04 -2.89
N ILE A 11 6.30 4.05 -1.72
CA ILE A 11 7.54 3.29 -1.47
C ILE A 11 7.29 1.78 -1.61
N VAL A 12 6.16 1.29 -1.08
CA VAL A 12 5.81 -0.13 -1.17
C VAL A 12 5.52 -0.53 -2.63
N ALA A 13 4.88 0.33 -3.41
CA ALA A 13 4.63 0.09 -4.83
C ALA A 13 5.94 0.01 -5.62
N GLU A 14 6.93 0.85 -5.31
CA GLU A 14 8.27 0.76 -5.89
C GLU A 14 8.96 -0.55 -5.49
N ILE A 15 8.94 -0.91 -4.20
CA ILE A 15 9.52 -2.17 -3.70
C ILE A 15 8.92 -3.39 -4.40
N ASP A 16 7.60 -3.40 -4.61
CA ASP A 16 6.88 -4.50 -5.25
C ASP A 16 7.21 -4.58 -6.76
N ARG A 17 7.09 -3.46 -7.49
CA ARG A 17 7.39 -3.39 -8.93
C ARG A 17 8.83 -3.77 -9.26
N ASP A 18 9.78 -3.29 -8.46
CA ASP A 18 11.22 -3.48 -8.71
C ASP A 18 11.74 -4.77 -8.04
N GLY A 19 10.89 -5.54 -7.37
CA GLY A 19 11.25 -6.82 -6.73
C GLY A 19 12.25 -6.67 -5.58
N LEU A 20 12.34 -5.48 -4.96
CA LEU A 20 13.40 -5.14 -3.99
C LEU A 20 13.29 -5.93 -2.68
N CYS A 21 12.11 -6.49 -2.38
CA CYS A 21 11.90 -7.32 -1.18
C CYS A 21 12.84 -8.53 -1.12
N ALA A 22 13.27 -9.08 -2.25
CA ALA A 22 14.19 -10.23 -2.27
C ALA A 22 15.53 -9.93 -1.58
N THR A 23 15.95 -8.66 -1.54
CA THR A 23 17.22 -8.24 -0.95
C THR A 23 17.20 -8.20 0.59
N THR A 24 16.02 -8.25 1.21
CA THR A 24 15.86 -8.05 2.65
C THR A 24 15.78 -9.35 3.45
N GLY A 25 15.70 -10.50 2.78
CA GLY A 25 15.43 -11.81 3.40
C GLY A 25 13.97 -12.04 3.80
N CYS A 26 13.07 -11.10 3.50
CA CYS A 26 11.64 -11.26 3.73
C CYS A 26 11.01 -12.16 2.65
N LYS A 27 10.07 -13.03 3.04
CA LYS A 27 9.37 -13.92 2.09
C LYS A 27 8.31 -13.20 1.26
N THR A 28 7.75 -12.10 1.78
CA THR A 28 6.68 -11.33 1.15
C THR A 28 6.87 -9.84 1.43
N VAL A 29 6.38 -8.99 0.51
CA VAL A 29 6.37 -7.53 0.69
C VAL A 29 5.56 -7.14 1.93
N ALA A 30 4.40 -7.75 2.16
CA ALA A 30 3.60 -7.51 3.37
C ALA A 30 4.38 -7.86 4.65
N GLY A 31 5.15 -8.95 4.64
CA GLY A 31 6.02 -9.33 5.75
C GLY A 31 7.14 -8.31 6.00
N LEU A 32 7.73 -7.77 4.93
CA LEU A 32 8.71 -6.69 5.01
C LEU A 32 8.08 -5.42 5.62
N VAL A 33 6.91 -5.02 5.15
CA VAL A 33 6.18 -3.83 5.62
C VAL A 33 5.80 -3.97 7.09
N ALA A 34 5.22 -5.10 7.49
CA ALA A 34 4.87 -5.37 8.88
C ALA A 34 6.10 -5.26 9.80
N TRP A 35 7.23 -5.86 9.40
CA TRP A 35 8.48 -5.80 10.15
C TRP A 35 9.05 -4.38 10.25
N LYS A 36 9.20 -3.69 9.12
CA LYS A 36 9.86 -2.37 9.08
C LYS A 36 9.05 -1.26 9.74
N LEU A 37 7.73 -1.34 9.66
CA LEU A 37 6.84 -0.31 10.20
C LEU A 37 6.27 -0.65 11.58
N GLY A 38 6.49 -1.88 12.07
CA GLY A 38 5.95 -2.33 13.36
C GLY A 38 4.42 -2.36 13.40
N ILE A 39 3.78 -2.67 12.28
CA ILE A 39 2.31 -2.73 12.13
C ILE A 39 1.81 -4.17 12.06
N SER A 40 0.50 -4.35 12.29
CA SER A 40 -0.11 -5.67 12.21
C SER A 40 0.00 -6.25 10.79
N PRO A 41 0.05 -7.59 10.63
CA PRO A 41 0.02 -8.23 9.31
C PRO A 41 -1.15 -7.76 8.46
N ARG A 42 -2.35 -7.65 9.04
CA ARG A 42 -3.55 -7.15 8.36
C ARG A 42 -3.35 -5.74 7.81
N THR A 43 -2.77 -4.83 8.59
CA THR A 43 -2.51 -3.46 8.12
C THR A 43 -1.47 -3.45 7.00
N ALA A 44 -0.45 -4.31 7.09
CA ALA A 44 0.55 -4.45 6.04
C ALA A 44 -0.05 -5.02 4.74
N ASP A 45 -0.95 -6.00 4.83
CA ASP A 45 -1.69 -6.54 3.69
C ASP A 45 -2.50 -5.44 2.99
N THR A 46 -3.19 -4.59 3.77
CA THR A 46 -3.91 -3.43 3.21
C THR A 46 -2.98 -2.45 2.50
N VAL A 47 -1.81 -2.13 3.07
CA VAL A 47 -0.82 -1.26 2.41
C VAL A 47 -0.36 -1.86 1.08
N VAL A 48 -0.06 -3.16 1.05
CA VAL A 48 0.38 -3.87 -0.16
C VAL A 48 -0.75 -3.92 -1.19
N ALA A 49 -1.98 -4.21 -0.79
CA ALA A 49 -3.13 -4.23 -1.69
C ALA A 49 -3.31 -2.87 -2.40
N ILE A 50 -3.18 -1.76 -1.67
CA ILE A 50 -3.26 -0.42 -2.24
C ILE A 50 -2.06 -0.16 -3.17
N ALA A 51 -0.85 -0.55 -2.78
CA ALA A 51 0.37 -0.35 -3.55
C ALA A 51 0.33 -1.08 -4.91
N THR A 52 -0.04 -2.36 -4.91
CA THR A 52 -0.14 -3.17 -6.14
C THR A 52 -1.23 -2.65 -7.08
N ARG A 53 -2.26 -1.98 -6.56
CA ARG A 53 -3.37 -1.42 -7.34
C ARG A 53 -3.35 0.10 -7.44
N ALA A 54 -2.21 0.73 -7.18
CA ALA A 54 -2.13 2.18 -7.06
C ALA A 54 -2.48 2.90 -8.37
N GLU A 55 -2.15 2.27 -9.50
CA GLU A 55 -2.38 2.76 -10.86
C GLU A 55 -3.82 2.52 -11.34
N ASP A 56 -4.52 1.52 -10.80
CA ASP A 56 -5.94 1.26 -11.08
C ASP A 56 -6.85 2.36 -10.53
N PHE A 57 -6.45 2.99 -9.41
CA PHE A 57 -7.26 3.95 -8.66
C PHE A 57 -6.55 5.28 -8.42
N PRO A 58 -6.18 6.03 -9.47
CA PRO A 58 -5.35 7.23 -9.34
C PRO A 58 -6.01 8.33 -8.49
N ARG A 59 -7.34 8.40 -8.48
CA ARG A 59 -8.10 9.36 -7.63
C ARG A 59 -8.00 8.99 -6.14
N CYS A 60 -8.10 7.71 -5.82
CA CYS A 60 -8.03 7.22 -4.44
C CYS A 60 -6.62 7.38 -3.89
N THR A 61 -5.59 7.00 -4.66
CA THR A 61 -4.20 7.16 -4.24
C THR A 61 -3.78 8.63 -4.12
N THR A 62 -4.27 9.50 -5.01
CA THR A 62 -4.08 10.96 -4.84
C THR A 62 -4.77 11.49 -3.58
N GLY A 63 -6.01 11.06 -3.31
CA GLY A 63 -6.71 11.41 -2.08
C GLY A 63 -5.99 10.95 -0.82
N LEU A 64 -5.35 9.78 -0.85
CA LEU A 64 -4.52 9.26 0.23
C LEU A 64 -3.25 10.11 0.44
N ARG A 65 -2.51 10.41 -0.64
CA ARG A 65 -1.31 11.26 -0.61
C ARG A 65 -1.60 12.66 -0.07
N ASP A 66 -2.72 13.23 -0.46
CA ASP A 66 -3.18 14.54 0.01
C ASP A 66 -3.77 14.49 1.44
N GLY A 67 -3.89 13.28 2.01
CA GLY A 67 -4.45 13.05 3.33
C GLY A 67 -5.96 13.27 3.45
N ARG A 68 -6.66 13.41 2.32
CA ARG A 68 -8.13 13.55 2.25
C ARG A 68 -8.86 12.21 2.43
N LEU A 69 -8.21 11.11 2.10
CA LEU A 69 -8.71 9.75 2.33
C LEU A 69 -7.81 9.03 3.35
N SER A 70 -8.40 8.17 4.18
CA SER A 70 -7.66 7.31 5.09
C SER A 70 -7.18 6.03 4.41
N LEU A 71 -6.16 5.40 4.99
CA LEU A 71 -5.67 4.09 4.54
C LEU A 71 -6.79 3.04 4.52
N ASP A 72 -7.63 2.99 5.56
CA ASP A 72 -8.74 2.03 5.65
C ASP A 72 -9.78 2.23 4.55
N GLN A 73 -10.11 3.50 4.21
CA GLN A 73 -11.06 3.81 3.15
C GLN A 73 -10.55 3.33 1.79
N VAL A 74 -9.29 3.64 1.48
CA VAL A 74 -8.67 3.24 0.22
C VAL A 74 -8.41 1.74 0.18
N GLY A 75 -8.11 1.12 1.32
CA GLY A 75 -7.92 -0.32 1.49
C GLY A 75 -9.16 -1.12 1.06
N VAL A 76 -10.35 -0.70 1.50
CA VAL A 76 -11.60 -1.35 1.08
C VAL A 76 -11.78 -1.31 -0.44
N ILE A 77 -11.41 -0.20 -1.09
CA ILE A 77 -11.50 -0.06 -2.54
C ILE A 77 -10.48 -1.00 -3.21
N ALA A 78 -9.22 -0.96 -2.77
CA ALA A 78 -8.17 -1.81 -3.31
C ALA A 78 -8.47 -3.31 -3.14
N GLU A 79 -9.13 -3.72 -2.06
CA GLU A 79 -9.47 -5.12 -1.81
C GLU A 79 -10.71 -5.61 -2.57
N ARG A 80 -11.65 -4.71 -2.91
CA ARG A 80 -13.00 -5.14 -3.34
C ARG A 80 -13.47 -4.58 -4.67
N ALA A 81 -12.91 -3.46 -5.14
CA ALA A 81 -13.37 -2.83 -6.36
C ALA A 81 -12.82 -3.55 -7.61
N GLY A 82 -13.60 -3.58 -8.69
CA GLY A 82 -13.14 -4.08 -9.99
C GLY A 82 -12.07 -3.18 -10.61
N GLU A 83 -11.48 -3.61 -11.74
CA GLU A 83 -10.52 -2.78 -12.49
C GLU A 83 -11.17 -1.46 -12.94
N GLY A 84 -10.47 -0.34 -12.75
CA GLY A 84 -10.89 0.98 -13.24
C GLY A 84 -12.08 1.65 -12.54
N SER A 85 -12.49 1.18 -11.36
CA SER A 85 -13.66 1.69 -10.61
C SER A 85 -13.44 3.00 -9.87
#